data_AF-A0AAN5R672-F1
#
_entry.id   AF-A0AAN5R672-F1
#
_cell.length_a   1.000
_cell.length_b   1.000
_cell.length_c   1.000
_cell.angle_alpha   90.00
_cell.angle_beta   90.00
_cell.angle_gamma   90.00
#
_symmetry.space_group_name_H-M   'P 1'
#
loop_
_entity.id
_entity.type
_entity.pdbx_description
1 polymer ?
#
loop_
_entity_poly.entity_id
_entity_poly.type
_entity_poly.pdbx_seq_one_letter_code
_entity_poly.pdbx_strand_id
1 'polypeptide(L)'
;MNCFPFFAKKNKKSNEEKAGTTLSVPSASISTNKTTVKEICFTDIFCDTHPFVWFYYPEHNLAIWTSKLAGTTQNYPADYLLNQLAKIPGITIDQGDATIKDVSTFLKDHQMIPIRNTESWRYIKSSSFSMS
;
A
#
# COMPACT_ATOMS: atom_id res chain seq x y z
N MET A 1 54.59 -26.08 12.23
CA MET A 1 53.28 -26.37 11.63
C MET A 1 53.30 -25.91 10.19
N ASN A 2 52.94 -26.84 9.31
CA ASN A 2 53.18 -26.89 7.86
C ASN A 2 52.31 -25.89 7.07
N CYS A 3 52.91 -25.10 6.18
CA CYS A 3 52.95 -25.26 4.71
C CYS A 3 51.64 -24.92 3.98
N PHE A 4 51.77 -23.92 3.09
CA PHE A 4 50.88 -23.68 1.95
C PHE A 4 50.76 -24.92 1.06
N PRO A 5 49.66 -25.01 0.31
CA PRO A 5 49.78 -25.44 -1.06
C PRO A 5 49.31 -24.36 -2.05
N PHE A 6 50.07 -24.37 -3.14
CA PHE A 6 49.84 -23.77 -4.45
C PHE A 6 48.66 -24.46 -5.18
N PHE A 7 48.45 -24.07 -6.45
CA PHE A 7 47.59 -24.66 -7.51
C PHE A 7 46.17 -24.04 -7.65
N ALA A 8 45.61 -23.82 -8.84
CA ALA A 8 46.12 -23.78 -10.21
C ALA A 8 45.01 -23.20 -11.11
N LYS A 9 45.41 -22.49 -12.16
CA LYS A 9 44.54 -22.11 -13.28
C LYS A 9 44.52 -23.24 -14.30
N LYS A 10 43.35 -23.84 -14.61
CA LYS A 10 43.05 -24.32 -15.98
C LYS A 10 41.58 -24.65 -16.24
N ASN A 11 41.14 -24.13 -17.39
CA ASN A 11 39.97 -24.39 -18.24
C ASN A 11 39.35 -25.80 -18.20
N LYS A 12 38.04 -25.93 -18.44
CA LYS A 12 37.43 -26.47 -19.70
C LYS A 12 35.91 -26.68 -19.57
N LYS A 13 35.22 -26.35 -20.67
CA LYS A 13 33.80 -26.41 -21.02
C LYS A 13 33.31 -27.84 -21.32
N SER A 14 32.11 -28.23 -20.88
CA SER A 14 31.07 -28.94 -21.68
C SER A 14 29.89 -29.48 -20.84
N ASN A 15 28.70 -29.47 -21.47
CA ASN A 15 27.41 -30.08 -21.13
C ASN A 15 27.48 -31.46 -20.45
N GLU A 16 26.51 -31.78 -19.57
CA GLU A 16 25.30 -32.57 -19.91
C GLU A 16 24.41 -32.78 -18.66
N GLU A 17 23.11 -32.69 -18.89
CA GLU A 17 21.92 -33.16 -18.15
C GLU A 17 22.04 -33.80 -16.74
N LYS A 18 21.09 -33.39 -15.87
CA LYS A 18 20.14 -34.23 -15.11
C LYS A 18 20.09 -34.00 -13.59
N ALA A 19 18.87 -33.73 -13.14
CA ALA A 19 18.33 -33.92 -11.78
C ALA A 19 18.98 -33.13 -10.63
N GLY A 20 18.59 -31.87 -10.51
CA GLY A 20 18.68 -31.11 -9.27
C GLY A 20 17.30 -31.02 -8.61
N THR A 21 17.08 -31.83 -7.57
CA THR A 21 16.00 -31.67 -6.59
C THR A 21 16.14 -30.30 -5.92
N THR A 22 15.43 -29.30 -6.43
CA THR A 22 15.13 -28.10 -5.65
C THR A 22 14.01 -28.45 -4.69
N LEU A 23 14.30 -28.28 -3.40
CA LEU A 23 13.31 -28.20 -2.35
C LEU A 23 12.29 -27.12 -2.74
N SER A 24 11.17 -27.59 -3.29
CA SER A 24 9.97 -26.80 -3.49
C SER A 24 9.53 -26.29 -2.12
N VAL A 25 9.82 -25.03 -1.84
CA VAL A 25 8.97 -24.24 -0.96
C VAL A 25 7.57 -24.35 -1.59
N PRO A 26 6.56 -24.90 -0.89
CA PRO A 26 5.20 -24.82 -1.39
C PRO A 26 4.85 -23.34 -1.45
N SER A 27 4.96 -22.76 -2.64
CA SER A 27 4.31 -21.51 -2.99
C SER A 27 2.83 -21.79 -2.80
N ALA A 28 2.33 -21.39 -1.63
CA ALA A 28 0.92 -21.52 -1.29
C ALA A 28 0.15 -20.79 -2.40
N SER A 29 -0.47 -21.57 -3.26
CA SER A 29 -1.52 -21.15 -4.16
C SER A 29 -2.70 -20.73 -3.29
N ILE A 30 -2.65 -19.48 -2.83
CA ILE A 30 -3.79 -18.84 -2.19
C ILE A 30 -4.83 -18.71 -3.30
N SER A 31 -5.85 -19.54 -3.17
CA SER A 31 -7.15 -19.47 -3.82
C SER A 31 -7.50 -18.04 -4.23
N THR A 32 -7.63 -17.81 -5.53
CA THR A 32 -8.22 -16.60 -6.10
C THR A 32 -9.70 -16.54 -5.73
N ASN A 33 -10.02 -16.20 -4.49
CA ASN A 33 -11.21 -15.40 -4.23
C ASN A 33 -10.92 -14.03 -4.82
N LYS A 34 -11.81 -13.53 -5.68
CA LYS A 34 -11.68 -12.20 -6.29
C LYS A 34 -11.90 -11.13 -5.21
N THR A 35 -10.93 -10.95 -4.32
CA THR A 35 -10.89 -9.81 -3.38
C THR A 35 -10.81 -8.56 -4.23
N THR A 36 -11.96 -7.90 -4.40
CA THR A 36 -12.07 -6.74 -5.28
C THR A 36 -11.52 -5.54 -4.52
N VAL A 37 -10.21 -5.35 -4.61
CA VAL A 37 -9.53 -4.16 -4.08
C VAL A 37 -10.03 -2.95 -4.85
N LYS A 38 -10.52 -1.93 -4.14
CA LYS A 38 -10.97 -0.67 -4.74
C LYS A 38 -10.11 0.47 -4.24
N GLU A 39 -9.62 1.31 -5.14
CA GLU A 39 -9.03 2.58 -4.75
C GLU A 39 -10.14 3.55 -4.34
N ILE A 40 -10.03 4.10 -3.13
CA ILE A 40 -10.98 5.06 -2.59
C ILE A 40 -10.24 6.28 -2.01
N CYS A 41 -10.99 7.33 -1.77
CA CYS A 41 -10.59 8.47 -0.96
C CYS A 41 -11.63 8.70 0.14
N PHE A 42 -11.25 9.37 1.22
CA PHE A 42 -12.19 9.83 2.25
C PHE A 42 -12.38 11.34 2.13
N THR A 43 -13.58 11.84 2.42
CA THR A 43 -13.95 13.25 2.24
C THR A 43 -13.07 14.20 3.05
N ASP A 44 -12.66 13.79 4.25
CA ASP A 44 -12.01 14.69 5.22
C ASP A 44 -10.59 14.25 5.58
N ILE A 45 -10.02 13.31 4.82
CA ILE A 45 -8.63 12.86 4.97
C ILE A 45 -7.82 13.42 3.79
N PHE A 46 -7.21 14.58 4.01
CA PHE A 46 -6.47 15.32 2.98
C PHE A 46 -5.14 15.87 3.50
N CYS A 47 -4.19 16.00 2.59
CA CYS A 47 -2.98 16.79 2.77
C CYS A 47 -3.08 17.99 1.83
N ASP A 48 -2.97 19.20 2.40
CA ASP A 48 -3.18 20.46 1.69
C ASP A 48 -4.55 20.51 1.00
N THR A 49 -4.59 20.27 -0.30
CA THR A 49 -5.82 20.25 -1.10
C THR A 49 -6.13 18.89 -1.72
N HIS A 50 -5.31 17.88 -1.46
CA HIS A 50 -5.38 16.57 -2.10
C HIS A 50 -5.74 15.46 -1.11
N PRO A 51 -6.75 14.63 -1.39
CA PRO A 51 -7.12 13.55 -0.49
C PRO A 51 -6.11 12.40 -0.57
N PHE A 52 -5.97 11.67 0.53
CA PHE A 52 -5.17 10.45 0.56
C PHE A 52 -5.90 9.32 -0.20
N VAL A 53 -5.14 8.55 -0.98
CA VAL A 53 -5.66 7.40 -1.73
C VAL A 53 -5.44 6.12 -0.92
N TRP A 54 -6.46 5.26 -0.89
CA TRP A 54 -6.45 4.04 -0.09
C TRP A 54 -6.86 2.82 -0.92
N PHE A 55 -6.19 1.70 -0.70
CA PHE A 55 -6.69 0.39 -1.08
C PHE A 55 -7.72 -0.07 -0.05
N TYR A 56 -8.96 -0.17 -0.49
CA TYR A 56 -10.06 -0.66 0.33
C TYR A 56 -10.32 -2.14 0.05
N TYR A 57 -10.36 -2.91 1.14
CA TYR A 57 -10.66 -4.33 1.18
C TYR A 57 -12.00 -4.52 1.89
N PRO A 58 -13.14 -4.56 1.15
CA PRO A 58 -14.46 -4.62 1.75
C PRO A 58 -14.68 -5.87 2.60
N GLU A 59 -14.11 -7.00 2.18
CA GLU A 59 -14.21 -8.30 2.86
C GLU A 59 -13.59 -8.28 4.25
N HIS A 60 -12.59 -7.43 4.46
CA HIS A 60 -11.89 -7.26 5.73
C HIS A 60 -12.25 -5.97 6.45
N ASN A 61 -13.13 -5.15 5.85
CA ASN A 61 -13.50 -3.83 6.34
C ASN A 61 -12.23 -3.01 6.70
N LEU A 62 -11.23 -3.07 5.81
CA LEU A 62 -9.87 -2.56 6.02
C LEU A 62 -9.52 -1.60 4.89
N ALA A 63 -8.88 -0.49 5.22
CA ALA A 63 -8.24 0.39 4.24
C ALA A 63 -6.76 0.55 4.53
N ILE A 64 -5.93 0.46 3.49
CA ILE A 64 -4.47 0.63 3.56
C ILE A 64 -4.08 1.79 2.64
N TRP A 65 -3.30 2.73 3.15
CA TRP A 65 -2.87 3.89 2.39
C TRP A 65 -1.91 3.49 1.26
N THR A 66 -2.08 4.08 0.08
CA THR A 66 -1.31 3.69 -1.12
C THR A 66 0.01 4.46 -1.30
N SER A 67 0.44 5.23 -0.30
CA SER A 67 1.55 6.18 -0.41
C SER A 67 1.33 7.33 -1.40
N LYS A 68 0.08 7.58 -1.82
CA LYS A 68 -0.27 8.58 -2.85
C LYS A 68 -1.37 9.53 -2.39
N LEU A 69 -1.39 10.69 -3.04
CA LEU A 69 -2.45 11.69 -2.96
C LEU A 69 -3.18 11.78 -4.31
N ALA A 70 -4.48 12.01 -4.30
CA ALA A 70 -5.27 12.08 -5.52
C ALA A 70 -5.12 13.42 -6.24
N GLY A 71 -5.01 13.36 -7.57
CA GLY A 71 -5.04 14.54 -8.44
C GLY A 71 -3.84 15.48 -8.30
N THR A 72 -2.70 14.98 -7.82
CA THR A 72 -1.40 15.67 -7.83
C THR A 72 -0.29 14.72 -8.26
N THR A 73 0.73 15.27 -8.93
CA THR A 73 2.00 14.61 -9.23
C THR A 73 3.14 15.13 -8.34
N GLN A 74 2.83 16.05 -7.41
CA GLN A 74 3.80 16.58 -6.48
C GLN A 74 4.32 15.47 -5.57
N ASN A 75 5.65 15.45 -5.42
CA ASN A 75 6.30 14.47 -4.57
C ASN A 75 6.42 15.03 -3.15
N TYR A 76 5.67 14.45 -2.22
CA TYR A 76 5.73 14.76 -0.80
C TYR A 76 6.58 13.71 -0.07
N PRO A 77 7.41 14.09 0.91
CA PRO A 77 8.13 13.12 1.73
C PRO A 77 7.15 12.19 2.44
N ALA A 78 7.41 10.88 2.41
CA ALA A 78 6.55 9.87 3.03
C ALA A 78 6.34 10.15 4.54
N ASP A 79 7.41 10.50 5.26
CA ASP A 79 7.34 10.84 6.69
C ASP A 79 6.43 12.03 6.96
N TYR A 80 6.41 13.03 6.08
CA TYR A 80 5.51 14.17 6.20
C TYR A 80 4.04 13.73 6.04
N LEU A 81 3.75 12.91 5.04
CA LEU A 81 2.40 12.39 4.78
C LEU A 81 1.91 11.49 5.93
N LEU A 82 2.77 10.60 6.42
CA LEU A 82 2.50 9.74 7.58
C LEU A 82 2.23 10.58 8.83
N ASN A 83 3.01 11.63 9.08
CA ASN A 83 2.77 12.54 10.19
C ASN A 83 1.43 13.28 10.10
N GLN A 84 0.89 13.53 8.90
CA GLN A 84 -0.46 14.06 8.75
C GLN A 84 -1.52 13.01 9.08
N LEU A 85 -1.35 11.78 8.59
CA LEU A 85 -2.27 10.66 8.86
C LEU A 85 -2.30 10.30 10.35
N ALA A 86 -1.16 10.38 11.05
CA ALA A 86 -1.04 10.09 12.48
C ALA A 86 -1.91 10.99 13.37
N LYS A 87 -2.30 12.17 12.89
CA LYS A 87 -3.13 13.13 13.62
C LYS A 87 -4.61 12.73 13.64
N ILE A 88 -5.02 11.80 12.79
CA ILE A 88 -6.41 11.42 12.61
C ILE A 88 -6.71 10.21 13.50
N PRO A 89 -7.62 10.35 14.49
CA PRO A 89 -8.02 9.24 15.34
C PRO A 89 -8.51 8.04 14.53
N GLY A 90 -8.14 6.82 14.94
CA GLY A 90 -8.54 5.59 14.24
C GLY A 90 -7.65 5.19 13.06
N ILE A 91 -6.71 6.04 12.63
CA ILE A 91 -5.63 5.63 11.73
C ILE A 91 -4.47 5.06 12.57
N THR A 92 -4.03 3.85 12.23
CA THR A 92 -2.87 3.20 12.83
C THR A 92 -1.72 3.23 11.85
N ILE A 93 -0.53 3.65 12.30
CA ILE A 93 0.69 3.60 11.50
C ILE A 93 1.59 2.49 12.05
N ASP A 94 1.99 1.57 11.19
CA ASP A 94 2.91 0.49 11.51
C ASP A 94 3.92 0.31 10.38
N GLN A 95 5.21 0.27 10.70
CA GLN A 95 6.32 0.08 9.75
C GLN A 95 6.30 0.96 8.48
N GLY A 96 5.68 2.14 8.55
CA GLY A 96 5.56 3.05 7.40
C GLY A 96 4.27 2.91 6.59
N ASP A 97 3.40 1.98 6.96
CA ASP A 97 2.07 1.83 6.39
C ASP A 97 1.02 2.43 7.31
N ALA A 98 0.11 3.23 6.73
CA ALA A 98 -1.06 3.74 7.43
C ALA A 98 -2.29 2.87 7.12
N THR A 99 -3.03 2.49 8.17
CA THR A 99 -4.16 1.57 8.09
C THR A 99 -5.35 2.07 8.88
N ILE A 100 -6.55 1.81 8.35
CA ILE A 100 -7.82 1.99 9.06
C ILE A 100 -8.43 0.60 9.25
N LYS A 101 -8.42 0.12 10.49
CA LYS A 101 -9.09 -1.12 10.88
C LYS A 101 -10.54 -0.80 11.18
N ASP A 102 -11.46 -1.59 10.63
CA ASP A 102 -12.91 -1.33 10.71
C ASP A 102 -13.31 0.02 10.09
N VAL A 103 -13.22 0.10 8.77
CA VAL A 103 -13.60 1.28 7.97
C VAL A 103 -15.04 1.70 8.25
N SER A 104 -15.96 0.76 8.46
CA SER A 104 -17.36 1.04 8.75
C SER A 104 -17.56 1.81 10.06
N THR A 105 -16.85 1.43 11.13
CA THR A 105 -16.86 2.17 12.40
C THR A 105 -16.15 3.50 12.25
N PHE A 106 -14.98 3.51 11.61
CA PHE A 106 -14.23 4.74 11.34
C PHE A 106 -15.08 5.80 10.62
N LEU A 107 -15.83 5.41 9.59
CA LEU A 107 -16.71 6.31 8.83
C LEU A 107 -17.84 6.88 9.70
N LYS A 108 -18.41 6.08 10.61
CA LYS A 108 -19.46 6.55 11.52
C LYS A 108 -18.91 7.54 12.54
N ASP A 109 -17.78 7.21 13.16
CA ASP A 109 -17.16 8.03 14.20
C ASP A 109 -16.76 9.40 13.67
N HIS A 110 -16.33 9.46 12.40
CA HIS A 110 -15.93 10.70 11.73
C HIS A 110 -17.02 11.32 10.86
N GLN A 111 -18.22 10.71 10.80
CA GLN A 111 -19.33 11.14 9.92
C GLN A 111 -18.91 11.28 8.43
N MET A 112 -18.00 10.43 7.97
CA MET A 112 -17.41 10.49 6.63
C MET A 112 -18.13 9.58 5.64
N ILE A 113 -17.95 9.88 4.34
CA ILE A 113 -18.41 9.02 3.25
C ILE A 113 -17.21 8.66 2.36
N PRO A 114 -17.01 7.39 2.00
CA PRO A 114 -15.93 6.99 1.11
C PRO A 114 -16.27 7.37 -0.34
N ILE A 115 -15.33 8.03 -0.99
CA ILE A 115 -15.38 8.41 -2.41
C ILE A 115 -14.72 7.29 -3.21
N ARG A 116 -15.51 6.55 -3.99
CA ARG A 116 -15.03 5.38 -4.75
C ARG A 116 -14.34 5.71 -6.07
N ASN A 117 -14.28 6.99 -6.43
CA ASN A 117 -13.64 7.46 -7.65
C ASN A 117 -12.68 8.60 -7.29
N THR A 118 -11.39 8.39 -7.54
CA THR A 118 -10.30 9.33 -7.26
C THR A 118 -10.33 10.57 -8.17
N GLU A 119 -11.24 10.66 -9.13
CA GLU A 119 -11.53 11.89 -9.89
C GLU A 119 -12.73 12.67 -9.33
N SER A 120 -13.61 12.00 -8.58
CA SER A 120 -14.86 12.59 -8.08
C SER A 120 -14.68 13.48 -6.85
N TRP A 121 -13.55 13.40 -6.14
CA TRP A 121 -13.30 14.21 -4.94
C TRP A 121 -13.31 15.72 -5.23
N ARG A 122 -12.93 16.11 -6.46
CA ARG A 122 -12.92 17.52 -6.88
C ARG A 122 -14.30 18.16 -6.82
N TYR A 123 -15.36 17.38 -7.06
CA TYR A 123 -16.74 17.86 -7.07
C TYR A 123 -17.34 18.01 -5.66
N ILE A 124 -16.84 17.26 -4.68
CA ILE A 124 -17.35 17.30 -3.31
C ILE A 124 -16.90 18.58 -2.60
N LYS A 125 -15.67 19.05 -2.85
CA LYS A 125 -15.18 20.30 -2.25
C LYS A 125 -15.89 21.53 -2.80
N SER A 126 -16.31 21.51 -4.07
CA SER A 126 -17.02 22.63 -4.69
C SER A 126 -18.47 22.79 -4.19
N SER A 127 -19.13 21.74 -3.71
CA SER A 127 -20.50 21.86 -3.18
C SER A 127 -20.55 22.32 -1.73
N SER A 128 -19.49 22.06 -0.94
CA SER A 128 -19.39 22.53 0.45
C SER A 128 -19.12 24.04 0.60
N PHE A 129 -18.74 24.72 -0.49
CA PHE A 129 -18.45 26.16 -0.50
C PHE A 129 -19.59 27.06 -1.03
N SER A 130 -20.74 26.50 -1.42
CA SER A 130 -21.89 27.26 -1.95
C SER A 130 -23.01 27.50 -0.94
N MET A 131 -22.68 27.79 0.32
CA MET A 131 -23.61 28.42 1.26
C MET A 131 -22.99 29.72 1.78
N SER A 132 -23.14 30.76 0.97
CA SER A 132 -23.00 32.16 1.38
C SER A 132 -24.05 32.97 0.63
#